data_AF-A0A970QDJ4-F1
#
_entry.id   AF-A0A970QDJ4-F1
#
_cell.length_a   1.000
_cell.length_b   1.000
_cell.length_c   1.000
_cell.angle_alpha   90.00
_cell.angle_beta   90.00
_cell.angle_gamma   90.00
#
_symmetry.space_group_name_H-M   'P 1'
#
loop_
_entity.id
_entity.type
_entity.pdbx_description
1 polymer ?
#
loop_
_entity_poly.entity_id
_entity_poly.type
_entity_poly.pdbx_seq_one_letter_code
_entity_poly.pdbx_strand_id
1 'polypeptide(L)' 'MTPVVEQHSPKTKTRKSLFRLADGETIESVFLSQRTRITLCLSSQVGCALGCRFCATGTAGFRRNLAPA' A
#
# COMPACT_ATOMS: atom_id res chain seq x y z
N MET A 1 12.77 -4.04 2.77
CA MET A 1 11.30 -4.08 2.80
C MET A 1 10.88 -5.52 2.99
N THR A 2 10.13 -5.84 4.04
CA THR A 2 9.65 -7.21 4.30
C THR A 2 8.11 -7.21 4.40
N PRO A 3 7.42 -8.16 3.75
CA PRO A 3 5.99 -8.32 3.95
C PRO A 3 5.77 -8.82 5.39
N VAL A 4 4.96 -8.10 6.16
CA VAL A 4 4.64 -8.47 7.56
C VAL A 4 3.24 -9.02 7.70
N VAL A 5 2.32 -8.64 6.81
CA VAL A 5 0.95 -9.15 6.76
C VAL A 5 0.53 -9.25 5.30
N GLU A 6 -0.21 -10.30 4.95
CA GLU A 6 -0.87 -10.40 3.65
C GLU A 6 -2.32 -10.87 3.80
N GLN A 7 -3.22 -10.19 3.12
CA GLN A 7 -4.65 -10.52 3.09
C GLN A 7 -5.05 -10.94 1.67
N HIS A 8 -5.86 -11.99 1.58
CA HIS A 8 -6.27 -12.60 0.31
C HIS A 8 -7.79 -12.50 0.16
N SER A 9 -8.23 -12.02 -1.00
CA SER A 9 -9.64 -12.04 -1.36
C SER A 9 -10.00 -13.41 -1.96
N PRO A 10 -10.89 -14.18 -1.32
CA PRO A 10 -11.30 -15.49 -1.84
C PRO A 10 -12.10 -15.38 -3.15
N LYS A 11 -12.69 -14.22 -3.45
CA LYS A 11 -13.53 -14.00 -4.63
C LYS A 11 -12.75 -13.50 -5.85
N THR A 12 -11.76 -12.63 -5.64
CA THR A 12 -11.15 -11.85 -6.74
C THR A 12 -9.67 -12.18 -6.97
N LYS A 13 -9.09 -13.11 -6.21
CA LYS A 13 -7.64 -13.40 -6.18
C LYS A 13 -6.77 -12.15 -5.89
N THR A 14 -7.38 -11.07 -5.40
CA THR A 14 -6.69 -9.86 -4.98
C THR A 14 -5.88 -10.16 -3.73
N ARG A 15 -4.62 -9.72 -3.72
CA ARG A 15 -3.74 -9.82 -2.55
C ARG A 15 -3.36 -8.41 -2.10
N LYS A 16 -3.56 -8.13 -0.82
CA LYS A 16 -3.15 -6.88 -0.18
C LYS A 16 -2.03 -7.18 0.79
N SER A 17 -0.89 -6.54 0.61
CA SER A 17 0.31 -6.80 1.41
C SER A 17 0.69 -5.54 2.18
N LEU A 18 0.95 -5.70 3.48
CA LEU A 18 1.52 -4.68 4.35
C LEU A 18 3.03 -4.92 4.43
N PHE A 19 3.80 -3.91 4.10
CA PHE A 19 5.25 -3.94 4.18
C PHE A 19 5.73 -3.10 5.34
N ARG A 20 6.70 -3.63 6.09
CA ARG A 20 7.48 -2.83 7.03
C ARG A 20 8.74 -2.31 6.34
N LEU A 21 8.98 -1.01 6.51
CA LEU A 21 10.13 -0.30 6.01
C LEU A 21 11.27 -0.33 7.05
N ALA A 22 12.47 0.09 6.63
CA ALA A 22 13.67 0.04 7.48
C ALA A 22 13.55 0.92 8.74
N ASP A 23 12.76 1.99 8.66
CA ASP A 23 12.45 2.92 9.74
C ASP A 23 11.25 2.49 10.59
N GLY A 24 10.73 1.28 10.39
CA GLY A 24 9.62 0.71 11.16
C GLY A 24 8.23 1.15 10.69
N GLU A 25 8.13 2.20 9.88
CA GLU A 25 6.91 2.62 9.21
C GLU A 25 6.36 1.56 8.26
N THR A 26 5.09 1.70 7.89
CA THR A 26 4.42 0.72 7.01
C THR A 26 3.78 1.35 5.79
N ILE A 27 3.78 0.61 4.68
CA ILE A 27 3.07 0.93 3.44
C ILE A 27 2.32 -0.28 2.93
N GLU A 28 1.34 -0.02 2.07
CA GLU A 28 0.54 -1.06 1.44
C GLU A 28 0.82 -1.15 -0.06
N SER A 29 0.73 -2.37 -0.58
CA SER A 29 0.59 -2.61 -2.03
C SER A 29 -0.53 -3.60 -2.28
N VAL A 30 -1.16 -3.49 -3.45
CA VAL A 30 -2.24 -4.39 -3.86
C VAL A 30 -1.91 -5.02 -5.20
N PHE A 31 -1.93 -6.35 -5.23
CA PHE A 31 -1.84 -7.15 -6.45
C PHE A 31 -3.26 -7.52 -6.91
N LEU A 32 -3.60 -7.08 -8.11
CA LEU A 32 -4.88 -7.41 -8.76
C LEU A 32 -4.59 -8.24 -10.01
N SER A 33 -5.03 -9.50 -10.00
CA SER A 33 -4.97 -10.37 -11.18
C SER A 33 -6.34 -10.46 -11.84
N GLN A 34 -6.39 -10.08 -13.11
CA GLN A 34 -7.52 -10.27 -14.01
C GLN A 34 -7.10 -11.24 -15.12
N ARG A 35 -8.06 -11.69 -15.93
CA ARG A 35 -7.84 -12.76 -16.92
C ARG A 35 -6.65 -12.52 -17.85
N THR A 36 -6.45 -11.27 -18.29
CA THR A 36 -5.41 -10.89 -19.26
C THR A 36 -4.51 -9.76 -18.77
N ARG A 37 -4.73 -9.27 -17.54
CA ARG A 37 -4.03 -8.10 -17.00
C ARG A 37 -3.68 -8.30 -15.55
N ILE A 38 -2.46 -7.91 -15.21
CA ILE A 38 -2.03 -7.74 -13.82
C ILE A 38 -1.90 -6.24 -13.56
N THR A 39 -2.45 -5.79 -12.44
CA THR A 39 -2.34 -4.41 -11.98
C THR A 39 -1.75 -4.40 -10.57
N LEU A 40 -0.74 -3.54 -10.38
CA LEU A 40 -0.14 -3.29 -9.08
C LEU A 40 -0.54 -1.89 -8.63
N CYS A 41 -1.12 -1.81 -7.44
CA CYS A 41 -1.25 -0.55 -6.71
C CYS A 41 -0.04 -0.45 -5.79
N LEU A 42 0.75 0.62 -5.96
CA LEU A 42 1.95 0.88 -5.19
C LEU A 42 1.80 2.20 -4.43
N SER A 43 2.32 2.24 -3.21
CA SER A 43 2.44 3.48 -2.45
C SER A 43 3.62 4.31 -2.96
N SER A 44 3.53 5.64 -2.86
CA SER A 44 4.62 6.59 -3.17
C SER A 44 5.13 7.34 -1.94
N GLN A 45 4.35 7.32 -0.85
CA GLN A 45 4.61 8.05 0.38
C GLN A 45 4.23 7.17 1.59
N VAL A 46 4.82 7.49 2.74
CA VAL A 46 4.31 7.02 4.04
C VAL A 46 3.32 8.08 4.52
N GLY A 47 2.02 7.75 4.46
CA GLY A 47 0.95 8.70 4.70
C GLY A 47 0.78 9.73 3.56
N CYS A 48 -0.10 10.72 3.73
CA CYS A 48 -0.37 11.73 2.70
C CYS A 48 -0.72 13.11 3.29
N ALA A 49 -0.18 14.19 2.73
CA ALA A 49 -0.33 15.55 3.25
C ALA A 49 -1.65 16.23 2.82
N LEU A 50 -2.32 15.68 1.81
CA LEU A 50 -3.50 16.32 1.20
C LEU A 50 -4.72 16.36 2.14
N GLY A 51 -4.78 15.48 3.15
CA GLY A 51 -5.85 15.52 4.16
C GLY A 51 -7.26 15.29 3.60
N CYS A 52 -7.42 14.57 2.49
CA CYS A 52 -8.72 14.29 1.91
C CYS A 52 -9.60 13.53 2.91
N ARG A 53 -10.76 14.10 3.29
CA ARG A 53 -11.63 13.58 4.38
C ARG A 53 -12.15 12.16 4.17
N PHE A 54 -12.20 11.68 2.93
CA PHE A 54 -12.65 10.33 2.59
C PHE A 54 -11.50 9.30 2.53
N CYS A 55 -10.25 9.74 2.65
CA CYS A 55 -9.07 8.89 2.49
C CYS A 55 -8.43 8.62 3.84
N ALA A 56 -8.44 7.35 4.27
CA ALA A 56 -7.80 6.92 5.51
C ALA A 56 -6.32 7.32 5.57
N THR A 57 -5.59 7.22 4.45
CA THR A 57 -4.18 7.65 4.35
C THR A 57 -4.01 9.16 4.51
N GLY A 58 -4.99 9.95 4.06
CA GLY A 58 -5.02 11.40 4.29
C GLY A 58 -5.25 11.74 5.76
N THR A 59 -6.11 10.99 6.45
CA THR A 59 -6.34 11.14 7.90
C THR A 59 -5.11 10.75 8.73
N ALA A 60 -4.32 9.77 8.28
CA ALA A 60 -3.08 9.37 8.94
C ALA A 60 -1.98 10.46 8.93
N GLY A 61 -2.12 11.47 8.05
CA GLY A 61 -1.16 12.55 7.87
C GLY A 61 0.09 12.11 7.10
N PHE A 62 0.93 13.08 6.74
CA PHE A 62 2.18 12.82 6.01
C PHE A 62 3.35 12.54 6.95
N ARG A 63 4.20 11.58 6.58
CA ARG A 63 5.49 11.33 7.23
C ARG A 63 6.65 11.69 6.31
N ARG A 64 6.75 11.03 5.15
CA ARG A 64 7.83 11.24 4.18
C ARG A 64 7.50 10.62 2.82
N ASN A 65 8.29 10.98 1.81
CA ASN A 65 8.31 10.29 0.53
C ASN A 65 9.06 8.95 0.62
N LEU A 66 8.71 8.02 -0.28
CA LEU A 66 9.54 6.84 -0.53
C LEU A 66 10.70 7.20 -1.45
N ALA A 67 11.86 6.59 -1.22
CA ALA A 67 13.00 6.70 -2.12
C ALA A 67 12.86 5.68 -3.26
N PRO A 68 13.41 5.97 -4.45
CA PRO A 68 13.71 4.94 -5.44
C PRO A 68 14.59 3.84 -4.83
N ALA A 69 14.51 2.64 -5.41
CA ALA A 69 15.38 1.52 -5.04
C ALA A 69 16.84 1.77 -5.43
#